data_AF-U2W560-F1
#
_entry.id   AF-U2W560-F1
#
_cell.length_a   1.000
_cell.length_b   1.000
_cell.length_c   1.000
_cell.angle_alpha   90.00
_cell.angle_beta   90.00
_cell.angle_gamma   90.00
#
_symmetry.space_group_name_H-M   'P 1'
#
loop_
_entity.id
_entity.type
_entity.pdbx_description
1 polymer ?
#
loop_
_entity_poly.entity_id
_entity_poly.type
_entity_poly.pdbx_seq_one_letter_code
_entity_poly.pdbx_strand_id
1 'polypeptide(L)'
;MTDGKVISFSFDRGHATIVLDTFFPARASRLRKLLKMIREDVSHRDAIREDIVRHCRERAAESLDHGKDLAEKSIKYWREASGLKPKISRLTDQVTSTQRHLGTFRTREGERSCRKQLKELKAELRDTRRVQRDALSYYRHYHWRLKMAVSRAEKLKQNAELAASMLA
;
A
#
# COMPACT_ATOMS: atom_id res chain seq x y z
N MET A 1 11.99 -19.36 9.82
CA MET A 1 12.93 -19.44 8.67
C MET A 1 12.08 -19.80 7.47
N THR A 2 12.02 -18.96 6.44
CA THR A 2 11.25 -19.30 5.24
C THR A 2 12.09 -20.28 4.43
N ASP A 3 11.74 -21.55 4.48
CA ASP A 3 12.15 -22.55 3.49
C ASP A 3 11.54 -22.14 2.14
N GLY A 4 12.12 -21.11 1.53
CA GLY A 4 11.69 -20.60 0.24
C GLY A 4 11.92 -21.68 -0.80
N LYS A 5 10.94 -21.89 -1.68
CA LYS A 5 11.01 -22.93 -2.70
C LYS A 5 12.31 -22.79 -3.51
N VAL A 6 13.10 -23.86 -3.54
CA VAL A 6 14.40 -23.91 -4.20
C VAL A 6 14.28 -24.71 -5.49
N ILE A 7 14.88 -24.23 -6.57
CA ILE A 7 15.06 -25.02 -7.79
C ILE A 7 16.56 -25.19 -8.07
N SER A 8 16.92 -26.40 -8.49
CA SER A 8 18.28 -26.77 -8.89
C SER A 8 18.25 -27.32 -10.30
N PHE A 9 19.23 -26.94 -11.12
CA PHE A 9 19.36 -27.40 -12.50
C PHE A 9 20.81 -27.48 -12.94
N SER A 10 21.05 -28.31 -13.95
CA SER A 10 22.36 -28.53 -14.57
C SER A 10 22.44 -27.79 -15.89
N PHE A 11 23.61 -27.27 -16.22
CA PHE A 11 23.86 -26.53 -17.46
C PHE A 11 25.33 -26.74 -17.85
N ASP A 12 25.76 -26.34 -19.05
CA ASP A 12 27.05 -26.75 -19.62
C ASP A 12 28.27 -26.39 -18.76
N ARG A 13 28.13 -25.40 -17.85
CA ARG A 13 29.20 -24.93 -16.97
C ARG A 13 29.03 -25.34 -15.50
N GLY A 14 28.12 -26.28 -15.19
CA GLY A 14 27.95 -26.85 -13.85
C GLY A 14 26.51 -26.89 -13.38
N HIS A 15 26.31 -26.76 -12.07
CA HIS A 15 24.99 -26.78 -11.43
C HIS A 15 24.66 -25.42 -10.82
N ALA A 16 23.39 -25.01 -10.89
CA ALA A 16 22.89 -23.80 -10.27
C ALA A 16 21.71 -24.10 -9.37
N THR A 17 21.65 -23.39 -8.24
CA THR A 17 20.55 -23.45 -7.29
C THR A 17 20.05 -22.04 -7.03
N ILE A 18 18.74 -21.83 -7.12
CA ILE A 18 18.11 -20.53 -6.84
C ILE A 18 16.93 -20.67 -5.88
N VAL A 19 16.83 -19.72 -4.97
CA VAL A 19 15.68 -19.56 -4.07
C VAL A 19 14.68 -18.64 -4.75
N LEU A 20 13.48 -19.16 -5.04
CA LEU A 20 12.49 -18.46 -5.86
C LEU A 20 12.01 -17.16 -5.18
N ASP A 21 11.73 -17.19 -3.87
CA ASP A 21 11.26 -16.00 -3.13
C ASP A 21 12.27 -14.84 -3.11
N THR A 22 13.56 -15.15 -3.18
CA THR A 22 14.62 -14.12 -3.23
C THR A 22 14.86 -13.62 -4.65
N PHE A 23 14.67 -14.49 -5.63
CA PHE A 23 14.90 -14.15 -7.03
C PHE A 23 13.75 -13.34 -7.62
N PHE A 24 12.50 -13.62 -7.23
CA PHE A 24 11.30 -13.03 -7.81
C PHE A 24 10.69 -11.90 -6.93
N PRO A 25 10.20 -10.80 -7.54
CA PRO A 25 10.16 -10.54 -8.97
C PRO A 25 11.53 -10.12 -9.55
N ALA A 26 11.93 -10.77 -10.64
CA ALA A 26 13.14 -10.43 -11.39
C ALA A 26 12.85 -9.42 -12.51
N ARG A 27 13.90 -8.74 -12.99
CA ARG A 27 13.84 -8.00 -14.26
C ARG A 27 13.78 -8.98 -15.43
N ALA A 28 13.07 -8.63 -16.50
CA ALA A 28 12.90 -9.48 -17.68
C ALA A 28 14.24 -9.97 -18.26
N SER A 29 15.28 -9.13 -18.33
CA SER A 29 16.61 -9.55 -18.83
C SER A 29 17.27 -10.62 -17.95
N ARG A 30 17.14 -10.50 -16.62
CA ARG A 30 17.67 -11.49 -15.67
C ARG A 30 16.90 -12.81 -15.75
N LEU A 31 15.58 -12.74 -15.92
CA LEU A 31 14.73 -13.91 -16.14
C LEU A 31 15.06 -14.63 -17.46
N ARG A 32 15.23 -13.90 -18.57
CA ARG A 32 15.65 -14.49 -19.86
C ARG A 32 16.98 -15.22 -19.75
N LYS A 33 17.94 -14.66 -19.00
CA LYS A 33 19.24 -15.32 -18.76
C LYS A 33 19.05 -16.63 -17.99
N LEU A 34 18.25 -16.62 -16.93
CA LEU A 34 17.91 -17.82 -16.16
C LEU A 34 17.23 -18.88 -17.05
N LEU A 35 16.22 -18.50 -17.82
CA LEU A 35 15.50 -19.41 -18.72
C LEU A 35 16.38 -19.98 -19.83
N LYS A 36 17.40 -19.23 -20.28
CA LYS A 36 18.41 -19.73 -21.22
C LYS A 36 19.26 -20.82 -20.59
N MET A 37 19.70 -20.64 -19.34
CA MET A 37 20.47 -21.66 -18.63
C MET A 37 19.62 -22.90 -18.31
N ILE A 38 18.37 -22.71 -17.87
CA ILE A 38 17.44 -23.83 -17.63
C ILE A 38 17.18 -24.64 -18.90
N ARG A 39 17.23 -24.02 -20.08
CA ARG A 39 17.03 -24.72 -21.36
C ARG A 39 18.11 -25.78 -21.63
N GLU A 40 19.30 -25.64 -21.05
CA GLU A 40 20.40 -26.60 -21.15
C GLU A 40 20.10 -27.88 -20.35
N ASP A 41 19.26 -27.80 -19.30
CA ASP A 41 18.78 -28.96 -18.54
C ASP A 41 17.63 -29.67 -19.27
N VAL A 42 17.94 -30.38 -20.36
CA VAL A 42 16.92 -31.01 -21.22
C VAL A 42 15.97 -31.93 -20.44
N SER A 43 16.46 -32.57 -19.38
CA SER A 43 15.69 -33.53 -18.58
C SER A 43 14.68 -32.87 -17.64
N HIS A 44 14.98 -31.69 -17.09
CA HIS A 44 14.14 -31.06 -16.06
C HIS A 44 13.58 -29.68 -16.45
N ARG A 45 13.98 -29.13 -17.61
CA ARG A 45 13.64 -27.75 -18.01
C ARG A 45 12.15 -27.42 -17.91
N ASP A 46 11.27 -28.33 -18.31
CA ASP A 46 9.84 -28.04 -18.43
C ASP A 46 9.19 -28.07 -17.04
N ALA A 47 9.55 -29.04 -16.20
CA ALA A 47 9.15 -29.08 -14.79
C ALA A 47 9.62 -27.83 -14.01
N ILE A 48 10.87 -27.40 -14.23
CA ILE A 48 11.43 -26.21 -13.57
C ILE A 48 10.72 -24.94 -14.03
N ARG A 49 10.37 -24.84 -15.32
CA ARG A 49 9.60 -23.70 -15.85
C ARG A 49 8.18 -23.67 -15.30
N GLU A 50 7.49 -24.80 -15.26
CA GLU A 50 6.17 -24.91 -14.63
C GLU A 50 6.22 -24.47 -13.17
N ASP A 51 7.26 -24.86 -12.44
CA ASP A 51 7.47 -24.46 -11.06
C ASP A 51 7.71 -22.95 -10.89
N ILE A 52 8.43 -22.32 -11.82
CA ILE A 52 8.60 -20.85 -11.87
C ILE A 52 7.27 -20.16 -12.16
N VAL A 53 6.52 -20.64 -13.16
CA VAL A 53 5.22 -20.08 -13.55
C VAL A 53 4.25 -20.16 -12.39
N ARG A 54 4.14 -21.34 -11.76
CA ARG A 54 3.28 -21.59 -10.61
C ARG A 54 3.65 -20.70 -9.44
N HIS A 55 4.93 -20.64 -9.06
CA HIS A 55 5.40 -19.78 -7.97
C HIS A 55 5.08 -18.30 -8.24
N CYS A 56 5.34 -17.80 -9.45
CA CYS A 56 5.04 -16.42 -9.80
C CYS A 56 3.53 -16.13 -9.74
N ARG A 57 2.68 -17.06 -10.18
CA ARG A 57 1.22 -16.92 -10.10
C ARG A 57 0.70 -16.94 -8.66
N GLU A 58 1.15 -17.90 -7.86
CA GLU A 58 0.80 -18.02 -6.42
C GLU A 58 1.16 -16.72 -5.68
N ARG A 59 2.42 -16.25 -5.82
CA ARG A 59 2.88 -15.02 -5.15
C ARG A 59 2.21 -13.75 -5.66
N ALA A 60 1.83 -13.71 -6.94
CA ALA A 60 1.04 -12.60 -7.49
C ALA A 60 -0.36 -12.58 -6.87
N ALA A 61 -1.02 -13.74 -6.75
CA ALA A 61 -2.33 -13.87 -6.14
C ALA A 61 -2.30 -13.46 -4.65
N GLU A 62 -1.32 -13.94 -3.88
CA GLU A 62 -1.12 -13.54 -2.47
C GLU A 62 -0.88 -12.03 -2.33
N SER A 63 -0.09 -11.43 -3.24
CA SER A 63 0.15 -9.98 -3.24
C SER A 63 -1.12 -9.19 -3.50
N LEU A 64 -1.99 -9.67 -4.39
CA LEU A 64 -3.28 -9.05 -4.68
C LEU A 64 -4.28 -9.25 -3.55
N ASP A 65 -4.27 -10.42 -2.90
CA ASP A 65 -5.15 -10.71 -1.77
C ASP A 65 -4.82 -9.81 -0.57
N HIS A 66 -3.54 -9.69 -0.22
CA HIS A 66 -3.10 -8.69 0.76
C HIS A 66 -3.43 -7.25 0.31
N GLY A 67 -3.45 -7.00 -1.00
CA GLY A 67 -3.91 -5.75 -1.59
C GLY A 67 -5.35 -5.40 -1.23
N LYS A 68 -6.25 -6.37 -1.08
CA LYS A 68 -7.66 -6.11 -0.71
C LYS A 68 -7.76 -5.47 0.68
N ASP A 69 -7.04 -6.03 1.66
CA ASP A 69 -6.99 -5.48 3.02
C ASP A 69 -6.42 -4.06 3.04
N LEU A 70 -5.38 -3.81 2.24
CA LEU A 70 -4.77 -2.49 2.11
C LEU A 70 -5.73 -1.48 1.47
N ALA A 71 -6.51 -1.91 0.47
CA ALA A 71 -7.53 -1.11 -0.18
C ALA A 71 -8.65 -0.75 0.80
N GLU A 72 -9.14 -1.71 1.57
CA GLU A 72 -10.17 -1.48 2.59
C GLU A 72 -9.70 -0.48 3.63
N LYS A 73 -8.49 -0.66 4.19
CA LYS A 73 -7.89 0.29 5.14
C LYS A 73 -7.74 1.68 4.53
N SER A 74 -7.24 1.77 3.29
CA SER A 74 -7.12 3.03 2.56
C SER A 74 -8.47 3.74 2.43
N ILE A 75 -9.51 3.02 2.01
CA ILE A 75 -10.87 3.57 1.85
C ILE A 75 -11.42 4.03 3.21
N LYS A 76 -11.25 3.23 4.27
CA LYS A 76 -11.68 3.58 5.63
C LYS A 76 -11.11 4.94 6.06
N TYR A 77 -9.79 5.10 6.03
CA TYR A 77 -9.15 6.35 6.47
C TYR A 77 -9.48 7.53 5.57
N TRP A 78 -9.66 7.31 4.26
CA TRP A 78 -10.12 8.35 3.35
C TRP A 78 -11.54 8.82 3.68
N ARG A 79 -12.45 7.89 4.00
CA ARG A 79 -13.82 8.19 4.43
C ARG A 79 -13.83 8.94 5.76
N GLU A 80 -13.06 8.49 6.75
CA GLU A 80 -12.91 9.18 8.04
C GLU A 80 -12.43 10.63 7.84
N ALA A 81 -11.34 10.82 7.09
CA ALA A 81 -10.81 12.16 6.80
C ALA A 81 -11.81 13.05 6.05
N SER A 82 -12.55 12.47 5.10
CA SER A 82 -13.54 13.20 4.29
C SER A 82 -14.79 13.54 5.11
N GLY A 83 -15.23 12.63 5.98
CA GLY A 83 -16.36 12.82 6.89
C GLY A 83 -16.13 13.91 7.93
N LEU A 84 -14.87 14.23 8.24
CA LEU A 84 -14.53 15.34 9.14
C LEU A 84 -14.57 16.72 8.47
N LYS A 85 -14.59 16.82 7.14
CA LYS A 85 -14.60 18.11 6.42
C LYS A 85 -15.79 19.01 6.81
N PRO A 86 -17.04 18.52 6.84
CA PRO A 86 -18.19 19.35 7.23
C PRO A 86 -18.08 19.82 8.69
N LYS A 87 -17.64 18.95 9.60
CA LYS A 87 -17.45 19.29 11.02
C LYS A 87 -16.39 20.40 11.18
N ILE A 88 -15.28 20.30 10.47
CA ILE A 88 -14.22 21.32 10.49
C ILE A 88 -14.72 22.66 9.93
N SER A 89 -15.51 22.64 8.85
CA SER A 89 -16.12 23.85 8.30
C SER A 89 -17.02 24.52 9.34
N ARG A 90 -17.98 23.76 9.90
CA ARG A 90 -18.92 24.26 10.91
C ARG A 90 -18.21 24.83 12.14
N LEU A 91 -17.21 24.13 12.67
CA LEU A 91 -16.42 24.62 13.81
C LEU A 91 -15.64 25.88 13.45
N THR A 92 -15.12 25.98 12.22
CA THR A 92 -14.43 27.19 11.74
C THR A 92 -15.42 28.37 11.69
N ASP A 93 -16.63 28.16 11.16
CA ASP A 93 -17.67 29.18 11.10
C ASP A 93 -18.10 29.63 12.50
N GLN A 94 -18.30 28.69 13.43
CA GLN A 94 -18.61 29.00 14.84
C GLN A 94 -17.50 29.80 15.51
N VAL A 95 -16.23 29.39 15.35
CA VAL A 95 -15.07 30.15 15.89
C VAL A 95 -15.06 31.58 15.36
N THR A 96 -15.28 31.77 14.05
CA THR A 96 -15.28 33.12 13.46
C THR A 96 -16.46 33.96 13.93
N SER A 97 -17.66 33.39 14.05
CA SER A 97 -18.84 34.06 14.59
C SER A 97 -18.61 34.48 16.05
N THR A 98 -18.23 33.55 16.93
CA THR A 98 -17.97 33.83 18.35
C THR A 98 -16.86 34.88 18.51
N GLN A 99 -15.83 34.84 17.66
CA GLN A 99 -14.76 35.83 17.69
C GLN A 99 -15.23 37.24 17.27
N ARG A 100 -16.18 37.36 16.33
CA ARG A 100 -16.81 38.64 15.97
C ARG A 100 -17.64 39.22 17.10
N HIS A 101 -18.30 38.38 17.90
CA HIS A 101 -19.14 38.82 19.02
C HIS A 101 -18.34 39.21 20.28
N LEU A 102 -17.04 38.94 20.35
CA LEU A 102 -16.24 39.18 21.55
C LEU A 102 -16.17 40.67 21.97
N GLY A 103 -16.46 41.60 21.07
CA GLY A 103 -16.50 43.05 21.33
C GLY A 103 -17.90 43.65 21.51
N THR A 104 -18.97 42.86 21.41
CA THR A 104 -20.37 43.36 21.48
C THR A 104 -20.97 43.28 22.88
N PHE A 105 -20.27 42.68 23.84
CA PHE A 105 -20.80 42.48 25.20
C PHE A 105 -20.65 43.76 26.04
N ARG A 106 -21.75 44.19 26.66
CA ARG A 106 -21.75 45.32 27.62
C ARG A 106 -21.27 44.92 29.02
N THR A 107 -21.26 43.62 29.34
CA THR A 107 -20.89 43.11 30.67
C THR A 107 -19.61 42.27 30.63
N ARG A 108 -18.76 42.41 31.66
CA ARG A 108 -17.52 41.63 31.82
C ARG A 108 -17.76 40.13 31.91
N GLU A 109 -18.90 39.71 32.46
CA GLU A 109 -19.27 38.29 32.56
C GLU A 109 -19.60 37.69 31.20
N GLY A 110 -20.34 38.41 30.36
CA GLY A 110 -20.64 37.99 28.98
C GLY A 110 -19.36 37.84 28.14
N GLU A 111 -18.43 38.78 28.29
CA GLU A 111 -17.12 38.72 27.61
C GLU A 111 -16.28 37.52 28.09
N ARG A 112 -16.22 37.25 29.40
CA ARG A 112 -15.52 36.09 29.97
C ARG A 112 -16.11 34.77 29.49
N SER A 113 -17.44 34.66 29.46
CA SER A 113 -18.15 33.47 28.97
C SER A 113 -17.84 33.21 27.48
N CYS A 114 -17.91 34.26 26.65
CA CYS A 114 -17.59 34.16 25.22
C CYS A 114 -16.12 33.76 24.97
N ARG A 115 -15.17 34.30 25.75
CA ARG A 115 -13.76 33.88 25.70
C ARG A 115 -13.57 32.41 26.06
N LYS A 116 -14.32 31.90 27.04
CA LYS A 116 -14.29 30.48 27.42
C LYS A 116 -14.82 29.60 26.28
N GLN A 117 -15.98 29.92 25.73
CA GLN A 117 -16.54 29.22 24.57
C GLN A 117 -15.60 29.25 23.36
N LEU A 118 -14.97 30.38 23.08
CA LEU A 118 -14.00 30.49 21.98
C LEU A 118 -12.77 29.60 22.20
N LYS A 119 -12.29 29.48 23.45
CA LYS A 119 -11.17 28.59 23.80
C LYS A 119 -11.54 27.12 23.59
N GLU A 120 -12.75 26.74 23.98
CA GLU A 120 -13.29 25.38 23.81
C GLU A 120 -13.47 25.04 22.32
N LEU A 121 -14.12 25.91 21.54
CA LEU A 121 -14.31 25.73 20.09
C LEU A 121 -12.96 25.65 19.34
N LYS A 122 -11.98 26.47 19.72
CA LYS A 122 -10.62 26.42 19.15
C LYS A 122 -9.89 25.12 19.53
N ALA A 123 -10.13 24.59 20.73
CA ALA A 123 -9.57 23.30 21.12
C ALA A 123 -10.21 22.17 20.28
N GLU A 124 -11.53 22.11 20.20
CA GLU A 124 -12.24 21.09 19.41
C GLU A 124 -11.87 21.15 17.92
N LEU A 125 -11.72 22.35 17.35
CA LEU A 125 -11.27 22.53 15.97
C LEU A 125 -9.86 22.00 15.76
N ARG A 126 -8.93 22.24 16.71
CA ARG A 126 -7.56 21.73 16.63
C ARG A 126 -7.53 20.21 16.70
N ASP A 127 -8.28 19.62 17.62
CA ASP A 127 -8.35 18.16 17.78
C ASP A 127 -8.97 17.51 16.54
N THR A 128 -10.08 18.05 16.03
CA THR A 128 -10.74 17.54 14.82
C THR A 128 -9.82 17.63 13.60
N ARG A 129 -9.09 18.74 13.44
CA ARG A 129 -8.08 18.89 12.37
C ARG A 129 -6.91 17.93 12.54
N ARG A 130 -6.50 17.62 13.77
CA ARG A 130 -5.46 16.62 14.05
C ARG A 130 -5.92 15.24 13.62
N VAL A 131 -7.11 14.80 14.04
CA VAL A 131 -7.69 13.51 13.65
C VAL A 131 -7.79 13.41 12.12
N GLN A 132 -8.26 14.46 11.44
CA GLN A 132 -8.31 14.48 9.97
C GLN A 132 -6.92 14.30 9.35
N ARG A 133 -5.91 15.01 9.86
CA ARG A 133 -4.54 14.91 9.36
C ARG A 133 -3.97 13.51 9.54
N ASP A 134 -4.19 12.91 10.71
CA ASP A 134 -3.72 11.56 11.02
C ASP A 134 -4.41 10.54 10.11
N ALA A 135 -5.72 10.64 9.90
CA ALA A 135 -6.45 9.83 8.95
C ALA A 135 -5.92 9.99 7.50
N LEU A 136 -5.64 11.21 7.04
CA LEU A 136 -5.03 11.43 5.73
C LEU A 136 -3.63 10.83 5.60
N SER A 137 -2.84 10.84 6.69
CA SER A 137 -1.53 10.20 6.74
C SER A 137 -1.66 8.68 6.56
N TYR A 138 -2.57 8.05 7.32
CA TYR A 138 -2.84 6.62 7.19
C TYR A 138 -3.36 6.26 5.80
N TYR A 139 -4.28 7.04 5.24
CA TYR A 139 -4.75 6.87 3.86
C TYR A 139 -3.57 6.84 2.88
N ARG A 140 -2.68 7.84 2.92
CA ARG A 140 -1.50 7.90 2.03
C ARG A 140 -0.61 6.68 2.21
N HIS A 141 -0.39 6.25 3.44
CA HIS A 141 0.41 5.09 3.77
C HIS A 141 -0.16 3.79 3.16
N TYR A 142 -1.44 3.50 3.41
CA TYR A 142 -2.08 2.29 2.90
C TYR A 142 -2.27 2.32 1.37
N HIS A 143 -2.60 3.48 0.82
CA HIS A 143 -2.71 3.66 -0.62
C HIS A 143 -1.37 3.44 -1.33
N TRP A 144 -0.26 3.93 -0.75
CA TRP A 144 1.07 3.66 -1.28
C TRP A 144 1.43 2.17 -1.21
N ARG A 145 1.16 1.50 -0.08
CA ARG A 145 1.39 0.06 0.06
C ARG A 145 0.59 -0.75 -0.95
N LEU A 146 -0.67 -0.38 -1.19
CA LEU A 146 -1.51 -0.99 -2.21
C LEU A 146 -0.88 -0.87 -3.60
N LYS A 147 -0.42 0.33 -3.98
CA LYS A 147 0.29 0.55 -5.26
C LYS A 147 1.52 -0.34 -5.39
N MET A 148 2.30 -0.48 -4.33
CA MET A 148 3.47 -1.37 -4.33
C MET A 148 3.09 -2.85 -4.47
N ALA A 149 2.03 -3.29 -3.79
CA ALA A 149 1.53 -4.66 -3.89
C ALA A 149 1.03 -4.99 -5.31
N VAL A 150 0.25 -4.08 -5.91
CA VAL A 150 -0.23 -4.22 -7.29
C VAL A 150 0.94 -4.25 -8.27
N SER A 151 1.88 -3.30 -8.17
CA SER A 151 3.06 -3.29 -9.05
C SER A 151 3.93 -4.55 -8.90
N ARG A 152 4.05 -5.09 -7.68
CA ARG A 152 4.75 -6.36 -7.44
C ARG A 152 4.02 -7.52 -8.10
N ALA A 153 2.70 -7.60 -7.95
CA ALA A 153 1.87 -8.65 -8.58
C ALA A 153 1.95 -8.59 -10.11
N GLU A 154 1.90 -7.40 -10.71
CA GLU A 154 2.06 -7.20 -12.15
C GLU A 154 3.41 -7.72 -12.65
N LYS A 155 4.51 -7.41 -11.96
CA LYS A 155 5.84 -7.93 -12.31
C LYS A 155 5.93 -9.45 -12.21
N LEU A 156 5.30 -10.04 -11.19
CA LEU A 156 5.23 -11.49 -11.04
C LEU A 156 4.41 -12.12 -12.17
N LYS A 157 3.30 -11.51 -12.57
CA LYS A 157 2.49 -11.94 -13.71
C LYS A 157 3.29 -11.89 -15.02
N GLN A 158 4.00 -10.79 -15.29
CA GLN A 158 4.89 -10.66 -16.46
C GLN A 158 6.00 -11.72 -16.47
N ASN A 159 6.58 -12.04 -15.31
CA ASN A 159 7.57 -13.09 -15.19
C ASN A 159 6.97 -14.49 -15.48
N ALA A 160 5.76 -14.75 -15.01
CA ALA A 160 5.04 -15.99 -15.31
C ALA A 160 4.73 -16.11 -16.81
N GLU A 161 4.25 -15.03 -17.43
CA GLU A 161 3.98 -14.97 -18.88
C GLU A 161 5.25 -15.20 -19.70
N LEU A 162 6.37 -14.59 -19.30
CA LEU A 162 7.65 -14.77 -19.99
C LEU A 162 8.21 -16.18 -19.83
N ALA A 163 8.05 -16.80 -18.66
CA ALA A 163 8.44 -18.19 -18.44
C ALA A 163 7.56 -19.16 -19.24
N ALA A 164 6.26 -18.86 -19.37
CA ALA A 164 5.32 -19.66 -20.14
C ALA A 164 5.50 -19.51 -21.66
N SER A 165 5.83 -18.32 -22.17
CA SER A 165 5.94 -18.08 -23.62
C SER A 165 7.15 -18.76 -24.27
N MET A 166 8.13 -19.19 -23.49
CA MET A 166 9.28 -19.97 -23.99
C MET A 166 9.05 -21.49 -23.91
N LEU A 167 7.85 -21.94 -23.54
CA LEU A 167 7.38 -23.34 -23.62
C LEU A 167 6.81 -23.69 -25.02
N ALA A 168 6.40 -22.67 -25.79
CA ALA A 168 5.98 -22.80 -27.19
C ALA A 168 7.19 -22.66 -28.13
#